data_AF-A0A2V5I8D4-F1
#
_entry.id   AF-A0A2V5I8D4-F1
#
_cell.length_a   1.000
_cell.length_b   1.000
_cell.length_c   1.000
_cell.angle_alpha   90.00
_cell.angle_beta   90.00
_cell.angle_gamma   90.00
#
_symmetry.space_group_name_H-M   'P 1'
#
loop_
_entity.id
_entity.type
_entity.pdbx_description
1 polymer ?
#
loop_
_entity_poly.entity_id
_entity_poly.type
_entity_poly.pdbx_seq_one_letter_code
_entity_poly.pdbx_strand_id
1 'polypeptide(L)'
;MTPVQRLNYLFAGEDELLKMDTRLNRNPNLRRPSSKEQSLRTPSQRVSSPRTSSMTASSRKLVLSTATDESVHEDPSDKTFTPIIALSRYPYKLIKDDSLSQQIASRFFDKNQFWARSWDILGCRCILLTPARHARRFLGEINRTLNCTLQLPAERGMGLVLPFDNDAYPQPKFLGTTTNRETKDRLQARVPPPSERYLDPWKDLGDEHKELAVAYEAMLEAACDATKSKKKTNTAQKQQQRMELEHRRKESLLRAQQYLGMRPAGTIDESLKYAPFNMDAVAPFAFWKDPVFVSVDVEWNERCSSQITEVGLSVLDMRKLHGVRPSSIDGVIWRRAIRSRHLRVREYSHLVNNEFVRGCPGDFRFGTSEFVSLEKLKGVVQEAFQQVAVAEKKADDSGDRHVVLVGHSLTADLEHLRKIGVKLEMVNDRLDTAGLDCAMHADPQQQQPMQPRSLGTVMTELGLEPWHLHNAGNDAHYALEALVASILGYKEGN
;
A
#
# COMPACT_ATOMS: atom_id res chain seq x y z
N MET A 1 33.90 -37.12 -3.39
CA MET A 1 34.22 -35.69 -3.17
C MET A 1 34.09 -35.35 -1.70
N THR A 2 35.19 -34.95 -1.06
CA THR A 2 35.18 -34.59 0.38
C THR A 2 34.50 -33.21 0.58
N PRO A 3 33.99 -32.89 1.78
CA PRO A 3 33.33 -31.60 2.04
C PRO A 3 34.21 -30.38 1.76
N VAL A 4 35.50 -30.47 2.07
CA VAL A 4 36.49 -29.39 1.83
C VAL A 4 36.70 -29.15 0.34
N GLN A 5 36.73 -30.21 -0.47
CA GLN A 5 36.85 -30.07 -1.92
C GLN A 5 35.62 -29.38 -2.53
N ARG A 6 34.40 -29.67 -2.06
CA ARG A 6 33.17 -29.01 -2.55
C ARG A 6 33.13 -27.52 -2.23
N LEU A 7 33.65 -27.12 -1.06
CA LEU A 7 33.72 -25.72 -0.67
C LEU A 7 34.64 -24.93 -1.60
N ASN A 8 35.77 -25.51 -2.00
CA ASN A 8 36.70 -24.87 -2.94
C ASN A 8 36.12 -24.67 -4.35
N TYR A 9 35.27 -25.59 -4.82
CA TYR A 9 34.58 -25.43 -6.12
C TYR A 9 33.45 -24.40 -6.07
N LEU A 10 32.78 -24.24 -4.92
CA LEU A 10 31.73 -23.22 -4.72
C LEU A 10 32.28 -21.80 -4.85
N PHE A 11 33.52 -21.55 -4.41
CA PHE A 11 34.17 -20.25 -4.54
C PHE A 11 34.88 -20.04 -5.90
N ALA A 12 34.98 -21.07 -6.73
CA ALA A 12 35.60 -21.00 -8.05
C ALA A 12 34.59 -20.71 -9.20
N GLY A 13 33.29 -20.67 -8.92
CA GLY A 13 32.26 -20.32 -9.90
C GLY A 13 31.96 -21.38 -10.96
N GLU A 14 32.35 -22.64 -10.72
CA GLU A 14 32.08 -23.76 -11.63
C GLU A 14 30.81 -24.54 -11.21
N ASP A 15 29.64 -23.98 -11.55
CA ASP A 15 28.31 -24.49 -11.13
C ASP A 15 27.91 -25.86 -11.71
N GLU A 16 28.56 -26.33 -12.77
CA GLU A 16 28.18 -27.57 -13.46
C GLU A 16 28.61 -28.85 -12.70
N LEU A 17 29.54 -28.76 -11.73
CA LEU A 17 29.98 -29.91 -10.92
C LEU A 17 29.25 -30.05 -9.58
N LEU A 18 28.47 -29.05 -9.17
CA LEU A 18 27.64 -29.08 -7.95
C LEU A 18 26.32 -29.87 -8.12
N LYS A 19 25.96 -30.26 -9.35
CA LYS A 19 24.72 -30.98 -9.68
C LYS A 19 24.84 -32.51 -9.67
N MET A 20 25.93 -33.07 -9.15
CA MET A 20 26.06 -34.53 -9.00
C MET A 20 25.33 -35.04 -7.74
N ASP A 21 24.12 -35.55 -7.99
CA ASP A 21 23.14 -36.08 -7.05
C ASP A 21 23.64 -37.37 -6.33
N THR A 22 24.10 -37.25 -5.08
CA THR A 22 24.47 -38.42 -4.26
C THR A 22 23.24 -38.99 -3.57
N ARG A 23 22.57 -39.93 -4.26
CA ARG A 23 21.47 -40.77 -3.76
C ARG A 23 21.86 -41.61 -2.54
N LEU A 24 21.83 -41.02 -1.35
CA LEU A 24 22.03 -41.73 -0.08
C LEU A 24 21.02 -41.26 0.96
N ASN A 25 19.81 -41.81 0.88
CA ASN A 25 19.18 -42.35 2.07
C ASN A 25 18.32 -43.57 1.70
N ARG A 26 18.85 -44.76 2.01
CA ARG A 26 18.12 -46.03 1.99
C ARG A 26 17.46 -46.21 3.35
N ASN A 27 16.19 -46.63 3.38
CA ASN A 27 15.83 -47.85 4.10
C ASN A 27 14.46 -48.40 3.63
N PRO A 28 14.20 -49.69 3.84
CA PRO A 28 13.61 -50.56 2.83
C PRO A 28 12.20 -50.98 3.22
N ASN A 29 11.32 -51.17 2.23
CA ASN A 29 10.35 -52.26 2.26
C ASN A 29 9.57 -52.37 0.94
N LEU A 30 9.49 -53.62 0.48
CA LEU A 30 8.40 -54.23 -0.28
C LEU A 30 8.23 -53.89 -1.78
N ARG A 31 8.79 -54.82 -2.57
CA ARG A 31 8.17 -55.56 -3.70
C ARG A 31 7.51 -54.75 -4.84
N ARG A 32 8.23 -54.73 -5.97
CA ARG A 32 7.68 -54.80 -7.34
C ARG A 32 7.31 -56.28 -7.66
N PRO A 33 6.38 -56.59 -8.58
CA PRO A 33 6.57 -56.23 -10.00
C PRO A 33 5.34 -55.88 -10.88
N SER A 34 5.71 -55.26 -12.00
CA SER A 34 5.19 -55.44 -13.39
C SER A 34 3.73 -55.01 -13.70
N SER A 35 3.47 -53.91 -14.42
CA SER A 35 3.73 -53.58 -15.84
C SER A 35 2.61 -54.03 -16.80
N LYS A 36 2.22 -53.08 -17.67
CA LYS A 36 1.42 -53.21 -18.90
C LYS A 36 -0.08 -53.43 -18.68
N GLU A 37 -1.02 -52.95 -19.48
CA GLU A 37 -1.11 -52.03 -20.63
C GLU A 37 -2.61 -51.83 -20.88
N GLN A 38 -2.97 -50.77 -21.61
CA GLN A 38 -4.08 -50.73 -22.58
C GLN A 38 -5.57 -50.69 -22.15
N SER A 39 -6.22 -49.64 -22.67
CA SER A 39 -7.39 -49.70 -23.57
C SER A 39 -8.82 -49.72 -22.99
N LEU A 40 -9.50 -48.59 -23.26
CA LEU A 40 -10.85 -48.42 -23.84
C LEU A 40 -12.08 -49.19 -23.30
N ARG A 41 -13.20 -48.43 -23.33
CA ARG A 41 -14.63 -48.81 -23.45
C ARG A 41 -15.45 -48.92 -22.15
N THR A 42 -16.29 -47.89 -21.96
CA THR A 42 -17.72 -47.97 -21.56
C THR A 42 -18.49 -49.01 -22.40
N PRO A 43 -19.74 -49.48 -22.10
CA PRO A 43 -20.79 -48.82 -21.29
C PRO A 43 -21.77 -49.76 -20.52
N SER A 44 -22.81 -49.15 -19.91
CA SER A 44 -24.19 -49.70 -19.80
C SER A 44 -24.40 -50.75 -18.69
N GLN A 45 -25.48 -50.80 -17.91
CA GLN A 45 -26.91 -50.70 -18.21
C GLN A 45 -27.69 -50.39 -16.90
N ARG A 46 -28.63 -49.44 -16.92
CA ARG A 46 -30.11 -49.61 -16.99
C ARG A 46 -30.76 -50.23 -15.72
N VAL A 47 -31.60 -49.42 -15.04
CA VAL A 47 -33.09 -49.49 -15.02
C VAL A 47 -33.58 -50.65 -14.13
N SER A 48 -34.24 -50.43 -12.99
CA SER A 48 -35.62 -49.96 -12.90
C SER A 48 -36.06 -49.91 -11.42
N SER A 49 -36.67 -48.80 -11.01
CA SER A 49 -37.72 -48.73 -9.98
C SER A 49 -39.05 -49.29 -10.54
N PRO A 50 -40.20 -49.34 -9.83
CA PRO A 50 -40.52 -48.94 -8.46
C PRO A 50 -41.42 -49.96 -7.70
N ARG A 51 -41.71 -49.74 -6.42
CA ARG A 51 -43.11 -49.66 -5.93
C ARG A 51 -43.18 -49.38 -4.42
N THR A 52 -43.96 -48.35 -4.15
CA THR A 52 -44.56 -47.93 -2.88
C THR A 52 -45.57 -48.95 -2.36
N SER A 53 -45.60 -49.17 -1.05
CA SER A 53 -46.86 -49.27 -0.30
C SER A 53 -46.61 -49.16 1.21
N SER A 54 -47.37 -48.24 1.80
CA SER A 54 -47.57 -47.97 3.21
C SER A 54 -47.89 -49.21 4.06
N MET A 55 -47.41 -49.24 5.31
CA MET A 55 -48.18 -49.78 6.43
C MET A 55 -47.96 -48.94 7.69
N THR A 56 -49.10 -48.57 8.26
CA THR A 56 -49.32 -47.99 9.59
C THR A 56 -48.97 -48.98 10.70
N ALA A 57 -48.35 -48.52 11.79
CA ALA A 57 -48.51 -49.15 13.10
C ALA A 57 -48.30 -48.16 14.25
N SER A 58 -49.25 -48.22 15.17
CA SER A 58 -49.44 -47.39 16.35
C SER A 58 -48.57 -47.83 17.53
N SER A 59 -48.23 -46.86 18.37
CA SER A 59 -47.97 -46.95 19.82
C SER A 59 -46.77 -47.76 20.31
N ARG A 60 -45.78 -47.05 20.88
CA ARG A 60 -45.27 -47.31 22.24
C ARG A 60 -44.56 -46.09 22.82
N LYS A 61 -45.12 -45.61 23.93
CA LYS A 61 -44.55 -44.61 24.83
C LYS A 61 -43.35 -45.28 25.53
N LEU A 62 -42.14 -44.80 25.25
CA LEU A 62 -40.95 -45.13 26.03
C LEU A 62 -40.46 -43.83 26.66
N VAL A 63 -40.75 -43.72 27.96
CA VAL A 63 -40.10 -42.81 28.88
C VAL A 63 -38.66 -43.27 28.99
N LEU A 64 -37.71 -42.45 28.56
CA LEU A 64 -36.30 -42.66 28.89
C LEU A 64 -35.67 -41.35 29.36
N SER A 65 -35.41 -41.37 30.66
CA SER A 65 -34.46 -40.59 31.44
C SER A 65 -33.77 -39.39 30.77
N THR A 66 -34.15 -38.23 31.28
CA THR A 66 -33.30 -37.04 31.42
C THR A 66 -31.87 -37.40 31.83
N ALA A 67 -30.91 -37.07 30.98
CA ALA A 67 -29.51 -36.94 31.34
C ALA A 67 -28.91 -35.75 30.57
N THR A 68 -28.79 -34.65 31.32
CA THR A 68 -27.84 -33.54 31.16
C THR A 68 -27.80 -32.86 29.79
N ASP A 69 -28.77 -31.96 29.64
CA ASP A 69 -28.57 -30.65 29.00
C ASP A 69 -27.35 -29.99 29.67
N GLU A 70 -26.21 -29.91 29.00
CA GLU A 70 -25.15 -29.00 29.42
C GLU A 70 -25.67 -27.58 29.21
N SER A 71 -26.30 -27.09 30.26
CA SER A 71 -26.71 -25.72 30.44
C SER A 71 -25.57 -24.80 30.04
N VAL A 72 -25.76 -24.07 28.94
CA VAL A 72 -25.09 -22.80 28.73
C VAL A 72 -25.47 -21.95 29.93
N HIS A 73 -24.60 -21.88 30.93
CA HIS A 73 -24.78 -21.00 32.09
C HIS A 73 -24.93 -19.58 31.55
N GLU A 74 -26.16 -19.06 31.60
CA GLU A 74 -26.49 -17.70 31.22
C GLU A 74 -25.99 -16.78 32.33
N ASP A 75 -24.77 -16.27 32.18
CA ASP A 75 -24.19 -15.27 33.07
C ASP A 75 -24.51 -13.86 32.53
N PRO A 76 -25.33 -13.05 33.24
CA PRO A 76 -25.60 -11.65 32.90
C PRO A 76 -24.34 -10.77 32.90
N SER A 77 -23.22 -11.25 33.46
CA SER A 77 -21.96 -10.54 33.57
C SER A 77 -20.97 -10.81 32.42
N ASP A 78 -21.35 -11.55 31.36
CA ASP A 78 -20.45 -11.86 30.23
C ASP A 78 -19.92 -10.57 29.56
N LYS A 79 -18.73 -10.12 29.98
CA LYS A 79 -17.98 -8.96 29.45
C LYS A 79 -17.21 -9.33 28.17
N THR A 80 -17.62 -10.36 27.43
CA THR A 80 -17.02 -10.72 26.15
C THR A 80 -17.83 -10.19 24.95
N PHE A 81 -17.11 -9.64 23.98
CA PHE A 81 -17.69 -9.00 22.80
C PHE A 81 -17.07 -9.51 21.50
N THR A 82 -17.78 -9.33 20.39
CA THR A 82 -17.33 -9.70 19.05
C THR A 82 -17.51 -8.51 18.10
N PRO A 83 -16.51 -8.19 17.24
CA PRO A 83 -16.70 -7.20 16.18
C PRO A 83 -17.79 -7.63 15.21
N ILE A 84 -18.91 -6.90 15.19
CA ILE A 84 -20.08 -7.31 14.41
C ILE A 84 -19.82 -7.28 12.90
N ILE A 85 -18.90 -6.43 12.45
CA ILE A 85 -18.45 -6.39 11.05
C ILE A 85 -17.66 -7.66 10.69
N ALA A 86 -16.79 -8.14 11.59
CA ALA A 86 -16.07 -9.40 11.38
C ALA A 86 -17.05 -10.59 11.37
N LEU A 87 -18.02 -10.60 12.30
CA LEU A 87 -19.07 -11.60 12.35
C LEU A 87 -19.93 -11.63 11.08
N SER A 88 -20.29 -10.47 10.52
CA SER A 88 -21.05 -10.37 9.26
C SER A 88 -20.31 -10.97 8.06
N ARG A 89 -19.01 -11.26 8.22
CA ARG A 89 -18.13 -11.84 7.20
C ARG A 89 -17.66 -13.25 7.54
N TYR A 90 -18.18 -13.83 8.63
CA TYR A 90 -17.80 -15.14 9.17
C TYR A 90 -17.71 -16.23 8.09
N PRO A 91 -18.74 -16.48 7.24
CA PRO A 91 -18.68 -17.58 6.28
C PRO A 91 -17.58 -17.39 5.23
N TYR A 92 -17.33 -16.17 4.80
CA TYR A 92 -16.34 -15.88 3.75
C TYR A 92 -14.89 -15.86 4.25
N LYS A 93 -14.68 -15.80 5.58
CA LYS A 93 -13.35 -15.64 6.17
C LYS A 93 -12.86 -16.83 6.96
N LEU A 94 -13.75 -17.51 7.68
CA LEU A 94 -13.39 -18.50 8.70
C LEU A 94 -13.72 -19.93 8.27
N ILE A 95 -14.59 -20.08 7.27
CA ILE A 95 -14.99 -21.37 6.75
C ILE A 95 -14.12 -21.66 5.53
N LYS A 96 -13.27 -22.70 5.63
CA LYS A 96 -12.37 -23.12 4.55
C LYS A 96 -13.06 -23.97 3.48
N ASP A 97 -14.17 -24.62 3.84
CA ASP A 97 -14.99 -25.36 2.90
C ASP A 97 -15.89 -24.40 2.11
N ASP A 98 -15.58 -24.21 0.83
CA ASP A 98 -16.31 -23.31 -0.07
C ASP A 98 -17.79 -23.71 -0.22
N SER A 99 -18.11 -25.02 -0.21
CA SER A 99 -19.48 -25.50 -0.34
C SER A 99 -20.30 -25.14 0.90
N LEU A 100 -19.77 -25.44 2.09
CA LEU A 100 -20.40 -25.10 3.36
C LEU A 100 -20.51 -23.58 3.55
N SER A 101 -19.46 -22.83 3.17
CA SER A 101 -19.43 -21.37 3.19
C SER A 101 -20.58 -20.77 2.38
N GLN A 102 -20.78 -21.23 1.14
CA GLN A 102 -21.85 -20.75 0.26
C GLN A 102 -23.25 -21.13 0.77
N GLN A 103 -23.42 -22.34 1.33
CA GLN A 103 -24.69 -22.74 1.94
C GLN A 103 -25.06 -21.86 3.14
N ILE A 104 -24.09 -21.52 3.98
CA ILE A 104 -24.29 -20.62 5.11
C ILE A 104 -24.59 -19.20 4.64
N ALA A 105 -23.78 -18.68 3.70
CA ALA A 105 -23.92 -17.33 3.18
C ALA A 105 -25.32 -17.09 2.58
N SER A 106 -25.75 -17.96 1.67
CA SER A 106 -27.03 -17.85 0.98
C SER A 106 -28.26 -17.93 1.88
N ARG A 107 -28.17 -18.61 3.03
CA ARG A 107 -29.28 -18.84 3.95
C ARG A 107 -29.33 -17.86 5.12
N PHE A 108 -28.20 -17.30 5.53
CA PHE A 108 -28.11 -16.49 6.76
C PHE A 108 -27.46 -15.12 6.59
N PHE A 109 -26.74 -14.86 5.50
CA PHE A 109 -25.93 -13.63 5.35
C PHE A 109 -26.31 -12.79 4.14
N ASP A 110 -26.49 -13.42 2.99
CA ASP A 110 -26.77 -12.77 1.72
C ASP A 110 -28.10 -12.01 1.77
N LYS A 111 -28.29 -11.07 0.84
CA LYS A 111 -29.52 -10.25 0.74
C LYS A 111 -29.90 -9.56 2.05
N ASN A 112 -28.89 -9.13 2.81
CA ASN A 112 -29.04 -8.48 4.13
C ASN A 112 -29.70 -9.34 5.22
N GLN A 113 -29.82 -10.66 5.04
CA GLN A 113 -30.41 -11.55 6.04
C GLN A 113 -29.70 -11.47 7.40
N PHE A 114 -28.37 -11.27 7.41
CA PHE A 114 -27.63 -11.08 8.64
C PHE A 114 -28.09 -9.82 9.40
N TRP A 115 -28.31 -8.72 8.68
CA TRP A 115 -28.67 -7.42 9.26
C TRP A 115 -30.17 -7.31 9.57
N ALA A 116 -31.01 -8.15 8.96
CA ALA A 116 -32.44 -8.25 9.26
C ALA A 116 -32.74 -8.84 10.66
N ARG A 117 -31.70 -9.29 11.37
CA ARG A 117 -31.78 -9.86 12.71
C ARG A 117 -31.55 -8.78 13.77
N SER A 118 -32.06 -9.04 14.97
CA SER A 118 -31.84 -8.15 16.12
C SER A 118 -30.41 -8.27 16.64
N TRP A 119 -29.68 -7.16 16.65
CA TRP A 119 -28.32 -7.07 17.20
C TRP A 119 -28.20 -5.88 18.16
N ASP A 120 -27.62 -6.12 19.32
CA ASP A 120 -27.20 -5.04 20.22
C ASP A 120 -25.85 -4.50 19.75
N ILE A 121 -25.79 -3.21 19.50
CA ILE A 121 -24.60 -2.52 19.00
C ILE A 121 -23.97 -1.72 20.12
N LEU A 122 -22.70 -2.00 20.37
CA LEU A 122 -21.85 -1.23 21.27
C LEU A 122 -20.70 -0.61 20.48
N GLY A 123 -20.30 0.59 20.86
CA GLY A 123 -19.14 1.29 20.31
C GLY A 123 -17.94 1.18 21.24
N CYS A 124 -16.79 0.79 20.70
CA CYS A 124 -15.49 0.88 21.36
C CYS A 124 -14.49 1.41 20.34
N ARG A 125 -14.00 2.64 20.54
CA ARG A 125 -13.27 3.36 19.49
C ARG A 125 -14.07 3.41 18.17
N CYS A 126 -13.41 3.14 17.05
CA CYS A 126 -14.04 3.02 15.73
C CYS A 126 -14.64 1.63 15.46
N ILE A 127 -14.64 0.72 16.45
CA ILE A 127 -15.08 -0.67 16.29
C ILE A 127 -16.51 -0.83 16.81
N LEU A 128 -17.37 -1.41 15.97
CA LEU A 128 -18.72 -1.83 16.35
C LEU A 128 -18.71 -3.25 16.89
N LEU A 129 -19.23 -3.41 18.10
CA LEU A 129 -19.27 -4.65 18.85
C LEU A 129 -20.71 -5.13 19.05
N THR A 130 -20.87 -6.43 19.20
CA THR A 130 -22.06 -7.08 19.77
C THR A 130 -21.61 -7.99 20.91
N PRO A 131 -22.45 -8.25 21.94
CA PRO A 131 -22.12 -9.24 22.96
C PRO A 131 -21.81 -10.60 22.31
N ALA A 132 -20.74 -11.27 22.75
CA ALA A 132 -20.31 -12.53 22.15
C ALA A 132 -21.39 -13.62 22.28
N ARG A 133 -22.20 -13.59 23.34
CA ARG A 133 -23.40 -14.43 23.51
C ARG A 133 -24.36 -14.38 22.31
N HIS A 134 -24.57 -13.22 21.68
CA HIS A 134 -25.46 -13.09 20.53
C HIS A 134 -24.88 -13.80 19.31
N ALA A 135 -23.56 -13.65 19.11
CA ALA A 135 -22.83 -14.34 18.07
C ALA A 135 -22.84 -15.87 18.28
N ARG A 136 -22.60 -16.35 19.52
CA ARG A 136 -22.69 -17.78 19.86
C ARG A 136 -24.09 -18.35 19.59
N ARG A 137 -25.15 -17.65 20.01
CA ARG A 137 -26.54 -18.04 19.73
C ARG A 137 -26.82 -18.14 18.23
N PHE A 138 -26.33 -17.17 17.45
CA PHE A 138 -26.50 -17.17 15.99
C PHE A 138 -25.75 -18.34 15.32
N LEU A 139 -24.50 -18.60 15.70
CA LEU A 139 -23.75 -19.76 15.20
C LEU A 139 -24.42 -21.08 15.60
N GLY A 140 -24.98 -21.18 16.82
CA GLY A 140 -25.75 -22.34 17.27
C GLY A 140 -27.04 -22.58 16.47
N GLU A 141 -27.68 -21.52 15.96
CA GLU A 141 -28.79 -21.66 15.01
C GLU A 141 -28.34 -22.21 13.67
N ILE A 142 -27.23 -21.70 13.13
CA ILE A 142 -26.65 -22.20 11.87
C ILE A 142 -26.29 -23.68 12.03
N ASN A 143 -25.65 -24.06 13.13
CA ASN A 143 -25.26 -25.43 13.45
C ASN A 143 -26.45 -26.39 13.45
N ARG A 144 -27.53 -26.04 14.16
CA ARG A 144 -28.76 -26.85 14.18
C ARG A 144 -29.42 -26.96 12.81
N THR A 145 -29.32 -25.91 12.01
CA THR A 145 -30.03 -25.80 10.73
C THR A 145 -29.30 -26.50 9.58
N LEU A 146 -27.97 -26.52 9.60
CA LEU A 146 -27.13 -27.09 8.55
C LEU A 146 -26.33 -28.32 9.01
N ASN A 147 -26.55 -28.77 10.25
CA ASN A 147 -25.84 -29.89 10.87
C ASN A 147 -24.30 -29.74 10.79
N CYS A 148 -23.81 -28.56 11.19
CA CYS A 148 -22.39 -28.21 11.22
C CYS A 148 -21.94 -27.79 12.62
N THR A 149 -20.64 -27.55 12.81
CA THR A 149 -20.03 -27.24 14.11
C THR A 149 -19.23 -25.95 14.08
N LEU A 150 -19.90 -24.82 13.90
CA LEU A 150 -19.31 -23.48 13.93
C LEU A 150 -19.20 -22.96 15.36
N GLN A 151 -18.08 -22.30 15.67
CA GLN A 151 -17.83 -21.68 16.97
C GLN A 151 -17.05 -20.38 16.77
N LEU A 152 -17.15 -19.47 17.73
CA LEU A 152 -16.26 -18.31 17.75
C LEU A 152 -14.84 -18.75 18.14
N PRO A 153 -13.82 -18.52 17.30
CA PRO A 153 -12.45 -18.82 17.65
C PRO A 153 -12.03 -18.00 18.89
N ALA A 154 -11.52 -18.68 19.91
CA ALA A 154 -11.06 -18.07 21.15
C ALA A 154 -9.62 -17.53 21.07
N GLU A 155 -8.92 -17.77 19.95
CA GLU A 155 -7.55 -17.31 19.72
C GLU A 155 -7.50 -15.77 19.70
N ARG A 156 -6.77 -15.17 20.65
CA ARG A 156 -6.67 -13.70 20.80
C ARG A 156 -6.26 -12.99 19.49
N GLY A 157 -5.32 -13.58 18.74
CA GLY A 157 -4.84 -13.04 17.47
C GLY A 157 -5.88 -13.00 16.35
N MET A 158 -7.02 -13.70 16.49
CA MET A 158 -8.09 -13.65 15.49
C MET A 158 -9.06 -12.48 15.71
N GLY A 159 -9.03 -11.81 16.88
CA GLY A 159 -9.83 -10.62 17.15
C GLY A 159 -11.36 -10.83 17.16
N LEU A 160 -11.83 -12.07 17.32
CA LEU A 160 -13.26 -12.41 17.24
C LEU A 160 -13.95 -12.49 18.60
N VAL A 161 -13.19 -12.70 19.68
CA VAL A 161 -13.66 -12.68 21.06
C VAL A 161 -12.79 -11.72 21.84
N LEU A 162 -13.40 -10.66 22.38
CA LEU A 162 -12.74 -9.57 23.07
C LEU A 162 -13.19 -9.57 24.53
N PRO A 163 -12.33 -9.99 25.48
CA PRO A 163 -12.63 -9.92 26.91
C PRO A 163 -12.40 -8.50 27.43
N PHE A 164 -13.45 -7.89 27.99
CA PHE A 164 -13.38 -6.63 28.75
C PHE A 164 -13.56 -6.93 30.25
N ASP A 165 -12.97 -8.02 30.71
CA ASP A 165 -12.98 -8.49 32.10
C ASP A 165 -12.22 -7.54 33.05
N ASN A 166 -11.19 -6.87 32.55
CA ASN A 166 -10.44 -5.88 33.31
C ASN A 166 -11.19 -4.54 33.42
N ASP A 167 -11.51 -4.15 34.66
CA ASP A 167 -12.24 -2.90 34.94
C ASP A 167 -11.46 -1.62 34.59
N ALA A 168 -10.14 -1.71 34.43
CA ALA A 168 -9.31 -0.60 33.98
C ALA A 168 -9.35 -0.38 32.45
N TYR A 169 -9.97 -1.29 31.68
CA TYR A 169 -10.20 -1.06 30.25
C TYR A 169 -11.35 -0.08 30.01
N PRO A 170 -11.22 0.84 29.03
CA PRO A 170 -12.35 1.60 28.53
C PRO A 170 -13.45 0.67 28.01
N GLN A 171 -14.59 0.66 28.72
CA GLN A 171 -15.68 -0.27 28.48
C GLN A 171 -16.50 0.11 27.23
N PRO A 172 -16.99 -0.87 26.44
CA PRO A 172 -17.84 -0.61 25.28
C PRO A 172 -19.13 0.10 25.68
N LYS A 173 -19.51 1.13 24.92
CA LYS A 173 -20.72 1.92 25.18
C LYS A 173 -21.88 1.41 24.34
N PHE A 174 -23.00 1.07 24.98
CA PHE A 174 -24.21 0.69 24.25
C PHE A 174 -24.74 1.85 23.41
N LEU A 175 -24.92 1.62 22.10
CA LEU A 175 -25.42 2.61 21.16
C LEU A 175 -26.91 2.42 20.85
N GLY A 176 -27.36 1.17 20.84
CA GLY A 176 -28.74 0.77 20.57
C GLY A 176 -28.86 -0.62 19.96
N THR A 177 -30.09 -1.07 19.78
CA THR A 177 -30.41 -2.33 19.09
C THR A 177 -30.78 -2.04 17.63
N THR A 178 -30.34 -2.89 16.71
CA THR A 178 -30.62 -2.79 15.28
C THR A 178 -31.34 -4.03 14.78
N THR A 179 -32.27 -3.87 13.84
CA THR A 179 -33.00 -4.95 13.15
C THR A 179 -32.91 -4.86 11.63
N ASN A 180 -32.20 -3.87 11.11
CA ASN A 180 -31.92 -3.70 9.68
C ASN A 180 -30.58 -2.97 9.48
N ARG A 181 -30.12 -2.90 8.23
CA ARG A 181 -28.81 -2.33 7.89
C ARG A 181 -28.79 -0.82 8.13
N GLU A 182 -29.87 -0.14 7.81
CA GLU A 182 -30.02 1.31 7.88
C GLU A 182 -29.94 1.80 9.34
N THR A 183 -30.55 1.07 10.27
CA THR A 183 -30.49 1.38 11.71
C THR A 183 -29.09 1.17 12.25
N LYS A 184 -28.39 0.11 11.83
CA LYS A 184 -26.97 -0.08 12.17
C LYS A 184 -26.14 1.10 11.67
N ASP A 185 -26.31 1.54 10.42
CA ASP A 185 -25.51 2.63 9.86
C ASP A 185 -25.80 3.97 10.57
N ARG A 186 -27.05 4.22 10.99
CA ARG A 186 -27.40 5.34 11.88
C ARG A 186 -26.75 5.25 13.26
N LEU A 187 -26.71 4.07 13.87
CA LEU A 187 -26.04 3.87 15.17
C LEU A 187 -24.53 4.07 15.06
N GLN A 188 -23.92 3.65 13.94
CA GLN A 188 -22.51 3.88 13.67
C GLN A 188 -22.18 5.38 13.57
N ALA A 189 -23.05 6.18 12.94
CA ALA A 189 -22.86 7.63 12.84
C ALA A 189 -22.96 8.37 14.19
N ARG A 190 -23.52 7.73 15.23
CA ARG A 190 -23.59 8.27 16.60
C ARG A 190 -22.33 7.99 17.43
N VAL A 191 -21.35 7.28 16.89
CA VAL A 191 -20.06 7.08 17.57
C VAL A 191 -19.36 8.44 17.64
N PRO A 192 -19.06 8.96 18.84
CA PRO A 192 -18.42 10.27 18.97
C PRO A 192 -17.03 10.28 18.33
N PRO A 193 -16.58 11.41 17.77
CA PRO A 193 -15.22 11.54 17.26
C PRO A 193 -14.20 11.31 18.40
N PRO A 194 -12.99 10.79 18.09
CA PRO A 194 -11.97 10.55 19.10
C PRO A 194 -11.61 11.85 19.83
N SER A 195 -11.77 11.88 21.17
CA SER A 195 -11.18 12.93 22.00
C SER A 195 -9.75 12.56 22.40
N GLU A 196 -8.96 13.53 22.87
CA GLU A 196 -7.56 13.29 23.29
C GLU A 196 -7.47 12.19 24.38
N ARG A 197 -8.39 12.22 25.35
CA ARG A 197 -8.55 11.20 26.41
C ARG A 197 -9.08 9.84 25.92
N TYR A 198 -9.64 9.79 24.70
CA TYR A 198 -10.15 8.58 24.08
C TYR A 198 -9.08 7.86 23.24
N LEU A 199 -8.12 8.62 22.70
CA LEU A 199 -6.95 8.10 22.00
C LEU A 199 -5.90 7.58 22.97
N ASP A 200 -5.69 8.28 24.09
CA ASP A 200 -4.79 7.84 25.15
C ASP A 200 -5.47 7.90 26.53
N PRO A 201 -6.28 6.88 26.88
CA PRO A 201 -6.95 6.79 28.17
C PRO A 201 -6.01 6.74 29.38
N TRP A 202 -4.73 6.41 29.16
CA TRP A 202 -3.72 6.18 30.19
C TRP A 202 -2.65 7.28 30.27
N LYS A 203 -2.79 8.37 29.51
CA LYS A 203 -1.82 9.48 29.42
C LYS A 203 -1.37 10.05 30.78
N ASP A 204 -2.25 10.00 31.78
CA ASP A 204 -2.02 10.54 33.13
C ASP A 204 -1.72 9.46 34.19
N LEU A 205 -1.57 8.20 33.81
CA LEU A 205 -1.38 7.06 34.72
C LEU A 205 0.07 6.55 34.73
N GLY A 206 0.52 6.04 35.89
CA GLY A 206 1.91 5.60 36.11
C GLY A 206 2.32 4.36 35.31
N ASP A 207 3.61 4.02 35.36
CA ASP A 207 4.26 2.97 34.55
C ASP A 207 3.58 1.58 34.63
N GLU A 208 2.92 1.27 35.74
CA GLU A 208 2.14 0.04 35.94
C GLU A 208 0.96 -0.14 34.96
N HIS A 209 0.52 0.93 34.29
CA HIS A 209 -0.56 0.90 33.31
C HIS A 209 -0.08 0.70 31.86
N LYS A 210 1.26 0.69 31.63
CA LYS A 210 1.83 0.50 30.29
C LYS A 210 1.54 -0.89 29.71
N GLU A 211 1.69 -1.93 30.53
CA GLU A 211 1.40 -3.31 30.09
C GLU A 211 -0.09 -3.51 29.79
N LEU A 212 -0.94 -2.88 30.60
CA LEU A 212 -2.39 -2.88 30.40
C LEU A 212 -2.79 -2.17 29.09
N ALA A 213 -2.20 -1.01 28.82
CA ALA A 213 -2.41 -0.26 27.58
C ALA A 213 -1.97 -1.09 26.36
N VAL A 214 -0.80 -1.73 26.41
CA VAL A 214 -0.31 -2.61 25.33
C VAL A 214 -1.27 -3.78 25.09
N ALA A 215 -1.76 -4.44 26.15
CA ALA A 215 -2.71 -5.54 26.02
C ALA A 215 -4.05 -5.10 25.41
N TYR A 216 -4.55 -3.92 25.82
CA TYR A 216 -5.77 -3.34 25.26
C TYR A 216 -5.62 -2.97 23.78
N GLU A 217 -4.53 -2.29 23.43
CA GLU A 217 -4.26 -1.89 22.05
C GLU A 217 -4.11 -3.11 21.13
N ALA A 218 -3.35 -4.13 21.56
CA ALA A 218 -3.21 -5.37 20.80
C ALA A 218 -4.57 -6.07 20.57
N MET A 219 -5.46 -6.05 21.57
CA MET A 219 -6.81 -6.59 21.45
C MET A 219 -7.65 -5.80 20.43
N LEU A 220 -7.63 -4.46 20.48
CA LEU A 220 -8.37 -3.63 19.54
C LEU A 220 -7.80 -3.70 18.12
N GLU A 221 -6.48 -3.82 17.97
CA GLU A 221 -5.81 -3.98 16.69
C GLU A 221 -6.22 -5.31 16.03
N ALA A 222 -6.17 -6.42 16.78
CA ALA A 222 -6.64 -7.71 16.30
C ALA A 222 -8.12 -7.67 15.88
N ALA A 223 -8.96 -6.98 16.66
CA ALA A 223 -10.37 -6.77 16.32
C ALA A 223 -10.54 -5.96 15.02
N CYS A 224 -9.77 -4.89 14.85
CA CYS A 224 -9.78 -4.06 13.64
C CYS A 224 -9.36 -4.89 12.42
N ASP A 225 -8.28 -5.66 12.52
CA ASP A 225 -7.81 -6.56 11.47
C ASP A 225 -8.84 -7.62 11.09
N ALA A 226 -9.55 -8.18 12.07
CA ALA A 226 -10.66 -9.10 11.84
C ALA A 226 -11.77 -8.45 11.00
N THR A 227 -11.95 -7.14 11.04
CA THR A 227 -12.92 -6.43 10.19
C THR A 227 -12.42 -6.14 8.77
N LYS A 228 -11.10 -6.04 8.51
CA LYS A 228 -10.54 -5.67 7.19
C LYS A 228 -10.78 -6.73 6.10
N SER A 229 -11.11 -6.35 4.86
CA SER A 229 -11.32 -7.30 3.76
C SER A 229 -9.99 -7.89 3.29
N LYS A 230 -9.79 -9.22 3.28
CA LYS A 230 -8.64 -9.83 2.58
C LYS A 230 -8.88 -9.71 1.07
N LYS A 231 -8.13 -8.87 0.37
CA LYS A 231 -8.10 -8.88 -1.10
C LYS A 231 -7.48 -10.21 -1.55
N LYS A 232 -8.19 -11.04 -2.32
CA LYS A 232 -7.59 -12.17 -3.04
C LYS A 232 -6.62 -11.61 -4.08
N THR A 233 -5.33 -11.51 -3.75
CA THR A 233 -4.29 -11.09 -4.70
C THR A 233 -3.82 -12.27 -5.53
N ASN A 234 -3.97 -12.17 -6.85
CA ASN A 234 -3.42 -13.14 -7.80
C ASN A 234 -1.90 -12.96 -7.90
N THR A 235 -1.12 -13.95 -7.43
CA THR A 235 0.34 -13.91 -7.37
C THR A 235 0.99 -13.66 -8.74
N ALA A 236 0.45 -14.25 -9.81
CA ALA A 236 0.95 -14.06 -11.17
C ALA A 236 0.73 -12.60 -11.65
N GLN A 237 -0.43 -12.02 -11.34
CA GLN A 237 -0.72 -10.62 -11.65
C GLN A 237 0.22 -9.66 -10.89
N LYS A 238 0.52 -9.97 -9.62
CA LYS A 238 1.47 -9.20 -8.82
C LYS A 238 2.89 -9.28 -9.40
N GLN A 239 3.31 -10.45 -9.88
CA GLN A 239 4.61 -10.61 -10.55
C GLN A 239 4.67 -9.83 -11.87
N GLN A 240 3.61 -9.89 -12.68
CA GLN A 240 3.53 -9.11 -13.92
C GLN A 240 3.61 -7.60 -13.66
N GLN A 241 2.86 -7.09 -12.68
CA GLN A 241 2.88 -5.67 -12.29
C GLN A 241 4.27 -5.22 -11.81
N ARG A 242 5.04 -6.10 -11.17
CA ARG A 242 6.41 -5.80 -10.73
C ARG A 242 7.36 -5.65 -11.91
N MET A 243 7.35 -6.63 -12.82
CA MET A 243 8.20 -6.59 -14.02
C MET A 243 7.88 -5.36 -14.88
N GLU A 244 6.60 -5.02 -15.02
CA GLU A 244 6.17 -3.82 -15.76
C GLU A 244 6.61 -2.51 -15.07
N LEU A 245 6.60 -2.46 -13.74
CA LEU A 245 7.06 -1.30 -12.98
C LEU A 245 8.58 -1.13 -13.11
N GLU A 246 9.34 -2.20 -12.98
CA GLU A 246 10.80 -2.19 -13.15
C GLU A 246 11.19 -1.77 -14.57
N HIS A 247 10.52 -2.34 -15.58
CA HIS A 247 10.72 -1.94 -16.98
C HIS A 247 10.45 -0.45 -17.18
N ARG A 248 9.32 0.08 -16.68
CA ARG A 248 9.02 1.52 -16.78
C ARG A 248 10.05 2.41 -16.08
N ARG A 249 10.52 2.01 -14.90
CA ARG A 249 11.55 2.76 -14.16
C ARG A 249 12.87 2.78 -14.94
N LYS A 250 13.27 1.64 -15.51
CA LYS A 250 14.45 1.53 -16.37
C LYS A 250 14.32 2.42 -17.62
N GLU A 251 13.20 2.34 -18.33
CA GLU A 251 12.94 3.19 -19.50
C GLU A 251 13.01 4.69 -19.14
N SER A 252 12.43 5.07 -17.98
CA SER A 252 12.48 6.45 -17.48
C SER A 252 13.91 6.90 -17.16
N LEU A 253 14.75 6.03 -16.60
CA LEU A 253 16.16 6.29 -16.34
C LEU A 253 16.93 6.53 -17.65
N LEU A 254 16.76 5.66 -18.64
CA LEU A 254 17.39 5.81 -19.94
C LEU A 254 16.95 7.11 -20.64
N ARG A 255 15.66 7.45 -20.51
CA ARG A 255 15.13 8.71 -21.04
C ARG A 255 15.70 9.93 -20.32
N ALA A 256 15.83 9.90 -18.99
CA ALA A 256 16.46 10.96 -18.22
C ALA A 256 17.92 11.19 -18.64
N GLN A 257 18.67 10.10 -18.91
CA GLN A 257 20.02 10.18 -19.46
C GLN A 257 20.07 10.85 -20.84
N GLN A 258 19.10 10.57 -21.74
CA GLN A 258 19.00 11.26 -23.04
C GLN A 258 18.68 12.75 -22.89
N TYR A 259 17.80 13.11 -21.96
CA TYR A 259 17.46 14.52 -21.71
C TYR A 259 18.65 15.33 -21.21
N LEU A 260 19.54 14.71 -20.43
CA LEU A 260 20.76 15.34 -19.91
C LEU A 260 21.99 15.14 -20.82
N GLY A 261 21.81 14.54 -22.01
CA GLY A 261 22.88 14.39 -23.01
C GLY A 261 23.92 13.32 -22.68
N MET A 262 23.59 12.38 -21.78
CA MET A 262 24.44 11.24 -21.39
C MET A 262 24.27 10.04 -22.32
N ARG A 263 23.23 10.05 -23.16
CA ARG A 263 22.96 9.06 -24.22
C ARG A 263 22.59 9.78 -25.53
N PRO A 264 22.76 9.13 -26.70
CA PRO A 264 22.30 9.64 -27.97
C PRO A 264 20.81 10.01 -27.95
N ALA A 265 20.53 11.16 -28.53
CA ALA A 265 19.18 11.62 -28.82
C ALA A 265 18.44 10.65 -29.75
N GLY A 266 17.13 10.44 -29.51
CA GLY A 266 16.27 9.61 -30.35
C GLY A 266 15.60 8.46 -29.60
N THR A 267 15.41 7.34 -30.29
CA THR A 267 14.83 6.11 -29.72
C THR A 267 15.75 5.54 -28.63
N ILE A 268 15.16 5.01 -27.55
CA ILE A 268 15.92 4.37 -26.47
C ILE A 268 16.46 3.03 -26.99
N ASP A 269 17.78 2.91 -27.05
CA ASP A 269 18.47 1.64 -27.29
C ASP A 269 19.06 1.15 -25.96
N GLU A 270 18.47 0.11 -25.38
CA GLU A 270 18.91 -0.47 -24.10
C GLU A 270 20.23 -1.24 -24.19
N SER A 271 20.68 -1.61 -25.40
CA SER A 271 21.89 -2.41 -25.58
C SER A 271 23.18 -1.59 -25.45
N LEU A 272 23.07 -0.27 -25.63
CA LEU A 272 24.20 0.64 -25.56
C LEU A 272 24.63 0.86 -24.10
N LYS A 273 25.86 0.47 -23.80
CA LYS A 273 26.53 0.75 -22.52
C LYS A 273 27.39 1.99 -22.67
N TYR A 274 27.31 2.91 -21.71
CA TYR A 274 28.08 4.16 -21.74
C TYR A 274 29.12 4.17 -20.62
N ALA A 275 30.33 4.59 -20.99
CA ALA A 275 31.40 4.81 -20.04
C ALA A 275 31.04 5.94 -19.06
N PRO A 276 31.57 5.93 -17.83
CA PRO A 276 31.38 7.00 -16.86
C PRO A 276 31.69 8.37 -17.48
N PHE A 277 30.77 9.32 -17.32
CA PHE A 277 30.92 10.65 -17.87
C PHE A 277 31.90 11.48 -17.03
N ASN A 278 32.83 12.16 -17.71
CA ASN A 278 33.66 13.18 -17.07
C ASN A 278 32.84 14.47 -16.91
N MET A 279 32.41 14.77 -15.69
CA MET A 279 31.60 15.96 -15.37
C MET A 279 32.30 17.30 -15.65
N ASP A 280 33.62 17.32 -15.87
CA ASP A 280 34.36 18.51 -16.31
C ASP A 280 34.37 18.70 -17.84
N ALA A 281 33.78 17.79 -18.60
CA ALA A 281 33.52 17.93 -20.02
C ALA A 281 32.10 18.45 -20.30
N VAL A 282 31.86 18.92 -21.52
CA VAL A 282 30.50 19.16 -22.04
C VAL A 282 29.81 17.82 -22.25
N ALA A 283 28.48 17.78 -22.10
CA ALA A 283 27.68 16.59 -22.38
C ALA A 283 28.02 16.01 -23.76
N PRO A 284 28.26 14.70 -23.87
CA PRO A 284 28.77 14.08 -25.10
C PRO A 284 27.72 14.01 -26.21
N PHE A 285 26.43 14.09 -25.87
CA PHE A 285 25.32 14.06 -26.81
C PHE A 285 24.43 15.29 -26.67
N ALA A 286 23.69 15.59 -27.74
CA ALA A 286 22.67 16.62 -27.72
C ALA A 286 21.55 16.26 -26.71
N PHE A 287 21.01 17.28 -26.05
CA PHE A 287 19.85 17.11 -25.16
C PHE A 287 18.62 16.72 -25.98
N TRP A 288 18.02 15.58 -25.66
CA TRP A 288 16.89 15.10 -26.46
C TRP A 288 15.68 16.04 -26.35
N LYS A 289 15.31 16.68 -27.47
CA LYS A 289 14.21 17.68 -27.59
C LYS A 289 14.40 18.97 -26.77
N ASP A 290 15.61 19.27 -26.29
CA ASP A 290 15.91 20.47 -25.50
C ASP A 290 14.87 20.75 -24.38
N PRO A 291 14.71 19.79 -23.44
CA PRO A 291 13.59 19.78 -22.53
C PRO A 291 13.67 20.95 -21.54
N VAL A 292 12.50 21.38 -21.07
CA VAL A 292 12.43 22.18 -19.85
C VAL A 292 11.89 21.29 -18.74
N PHE A 293 12.70 21.05 -17.72
CA PHE A 293 12.26 20.35 -16.53
C PHE A 293 11.48 21.32 -15.65
N VAL A 294 10.29 20.91 -15.22
CA VAL A 294 9.49 21.61 -14.23
C VAL A 294 9.25 20.65 -13.09
N SER A 295 9.84 20.93 -11.93
CA SER A 295 9.58 20.16 -10.72
C SER A 295 8.49 20.78 -9.87
N VAL A 296 7.68 19.92 -9.26
CA VAL A 296 6.61 20.30 -8.34
C VAL A 296 6.64 19.42 -7.10
N ASP A 297 6.33 20.04 -5.97
CA ASP A 297 6.05 19.40 -4.69
C ASP A 297 4.88 20.15 -4.05
N VAL A 298 3.99 19.43 -3.37
CA VAL A 298 2.78 20.00 -2.75
C VAL A 298 2.69 19.56 -1.30
N GLU A 299 2.65 20.53 -0.40
CA GLU A 299 2.41 20.30 1.02
C GLU A 299 0.94 20.56 1.37
N TRP A 300 0.40 19.78 2.32
CA TRP A 300 -0.98 19.91 2.78
C TRP A 300 -1.07 19.71 4.29
N ASN A 301 -2.17 20.18 4.90
CA ASN A 301 -2.42 19.98 6.33
C ASN A 301 -2.53 18.48 6.66
N GLU A 302 -1.68 18.00 7.56
CA GLU A 302 -1.62 16.60 7.99
C GLU A 302 -2.92 16.08 8.61
N ARG A 303 -3.77 16.98 9.15
CA ARG A 303 -5.10 16.66 9.69
C ARG A 303 -6.24 16.84 8.67
N CYS A 304 -5.98 17.48 7.53
CA CYS A 304 -6.98 17.74 6.51
C CYS A 304 -6.33 17.87 5.13
N SER A 305 -6.18 16.75 4.40
CA SER A 305 -5.52 16.73 3.08
C SER A 305 -6.22 17.54 1.99
N SER A 306 -7.43 18.03 2.22
CA SER A 306 -8.07 19.00 1.30
C SER A 306 -7.49 20.42 1.40
N GLN A 307 -6.77 20.73 2.48
CA GLN A 307 -6.16 22.03 2.72
C GLN A 307 -4.70 21.99 2.25
N ILE A 308 -4.47 22.37 0.99
CA ILE A 308 -3.12 22.53 0.44
C ILE A 308 -2.51 23.77 1.08
N THR A 309 -1.38 23.61 1.76
CA THR A 309 -0.69 24.71 2.47
C THR A 309 0.34 25.37 1.58
N GLU A 310 1.07 24.60 0.76
CA GLU A 310 2.19 25.10 -0.02
C GLU A 310 2.32 24.37 -1.37
N VAL A 311 2.86 25.06 -2.37
CA VAL A 311 3.24 24.49 -3.66
C VAL A 311 4.63 25.00 -4.03
N GLY A 312 5.56 24.08 -4.22
CA GLY A 312 6.89 24.35 -4.74
C GLY A 312 6.94 24.18 -6.24
N LEU A 313 7.64 25.07 -6.93
CA LEU A 313 7.87 24.98 -8.37
C LEU A 313 9.33 25.28 -8.66
N SER A 314 10.02 24.38 -9.35
CA SER A 314 11.41 24.59 -9.76
C SER A 314 11.58 24.30 -11.25
N VAL A 315 12.42 25.08 -11.94
CA VAL A 315 12.58 25.00 -13.40
C VAL A 315 14.05 24.90 -13.76
N LEU A 316 14.38 23.97 -14.66
CA LEU A 316 15.68 23.85 -15.30
C LEU A 316 15.50 23.75 -16.82
N ASP A 317 15.93 24.78 -17.55
CA ASP A 317 15.89 24.80 -19.01
C ASP A 317 17.21 24.29 -19.60
N MET A 318 17.20 23.08 -20.16
CA MET A 318 18.39 22.45 -20.72
C MET A 318 18.94 23.20 -21.94
N ARG A 319 18.10 23.95 -22.67
CA ARG A 319 18.56 24.75 -23.81
C ARG A 319 19.57 25.81 -23.39
N LYS A 320 19.47 26.32 -22.15
CA LYS A 320 20.41 27.31 -21.59
C LYS A 320 21.75 26.71 -21.20
N LEU A 321 21.88 25.38 -21.25
CA LEU A 321 23.07 24.64 -20.84
C LEU A 321 23.84 24.03 -22.02
N HIS A 322 23.47 24.34 -23.28
CA HIS A 322 24.25 23.92 -24.43
C HIS A 322 25.69 24.42 -24.35
N GLY A 323 26.66 23.52 -24.51
CA GLY A 323 28.09 23.85 -24.42
C GLY A 323 28.57 24.15 -22.99
N VAL A 324 27.70 24.09 -21.98
CA VAL A 324 28.05 24.32 -20.58
C VAL A 324 28.36 22.99 -19.93
N ARG A 325 29.56 22.84 -19.38
CA ARG A 325 29.92 21.66 -18.57
C ARG A 325 29.21 21.69 -17.20
N PRO A 326 28.81 20.54 -16.62
CA PRO A 326 28.21 20.49 -15.28
C PRO A 326 29.15 20.83 -14.12
N SER A 327 30.44 20.51 -14.24
CA SER A 327 31.47 20.48 -13.18
C SER A 327 31.50 19.19 -12.35
N SER A 328 32.71 18.73 -12.02
CA SER A 328 32.98 17.57 -11.14
C SER A 328 32.53 17.68 -9.69
N ILE A 329 32.06 18.85 -9.26
CA ILE A 329 31.40 19.03 -7.96
C ILE A 329 29.91 18.72 -8.15
N ASP A 330 29.60 17.44 -8.41
CA ASP A 330 28.24 16.90 -8.52
C ASP A 330 27.31 17.63 -9.51
N GLY A 331 27.87 18.23 -10.57
CA GLY A 331 27.09 18.99 -11.55
C GLY A 331 26.63 20.37 -11.08
N VAL A 332 27.27 20.96 -10.06
CA VAL A 332 26.87 22.24 -9.43
C VAL A 332 26.60 23.39 -10.39
N ILE A 333 27.27 23.47 -11.56
CA ILE A 333 27.03 24.54 -12.55
C ILE A 333 25.62 24.40 -13.13
N TRP A 334 25.20 23.18 -13.46
CA TRP A 334 23.86 22.93 -13.97
C TRP A 334 22.81 23.08 -12.87
N ARG A 335 23.09 22.60 -11.65
CA ARG A 335 22.16 22.77 -10.52
C ARG A 335 21.92 24.24 -10.17
N ARG A 336 22.93 25.10 -10.24
CA ARG A 336 22.80 26.56 -10.05
C ARG A 336 21.92 27.25 -11.09
N ALA A 337 21.64 26.62 -12.23
CA ALA A 337 20.71 27.14 -13.22
C ALA A 337 19.24 26.89 -12.85
N ILE A 338 18.96 26.08 -11.82
CA ILE A 338 17.61 25.85 -11.32
C ILE A 338 17.04 27.14 -10.73
N ARG A 339 15.81 27.47 -11.13
CA ARG A 339 15.05 28.61 -10.61
C ARG A 339 13.82 28.11 -9.87
N SER A 340 13.62 28.60 -8.66
CA SER A 340 12.61 28.07 -7.75
C SER A 340 11.65 29.14 -7.27
N ARG A 341 10.40 28.73 -7.04
CA ARG A 341 9.34 29.50 -6.42
C ARG A 341 8.73 28.66 -5.31
N HIS A 342 8.28 29.34 -4.27
CA HIS A 342 7.60 28.72 -3.15
C HIS A 342 6.31 29.47 -2.88
N LEU A 343 5.17 28.86 -3.19
CA LEU A 343 3.85 29.46 -3.03
C LEU A 343 3.24 28.97 -1.73
N ARG A 344 2.94 29.89 -0.80
CA ARG A 344 2.21 29.59 0.44
C ARG A 344 0.78 30.08 0.33
N VAL A 345 -0.17 29.22 0.69
CA VAL A 345 -1.60 29.56 0.64
C VAL A 345 -1.96 30.43 1.84
N ARG A 346 -2.36 31.68 1.58
CA ARG A 346 -2.57 32.73 2.61
C ARG A 346 -3.59 32.31 3.66
N GLU A 347 -4.66 31.65 3.26
CA GLU A 347 -5.74 31.18 4.12
C GLU A 347 -5.26 30.11 5.12
N TYR A 348 -4.19 29.39 4.77
CA TYR A 348 -3.65 28.27 5.53
C TYR A 348 -2.23 28.52 6.04
N SER A 349 -1.70 29.73 5.89
CA SER A 349 -0.29 30.03 6.22
C SER A 349 0.07 29.92 7.70
N HIS A 350 -0.95 29.88 8.55
CA HIS A 350 -0.85 29.67 10.00
C HIS A 350 -0.75 28.18 10.37
N LEU A 351 -1.03 27.26 9.43
CA LEU A 351 -0.90 25.83 9.63
C LEU A 351 0.56 25.42 9.39
N VAL A 352 1.10 24.65 10.32
CA VAL A 352 2.44 24.06 10.24
C VAL A 352 2.34 22.62 10.70
N ASN A 353 2.63 21.67 9.80
CA ASN A 353 2.66 20.25 10.13
C ASN A 353 3.76 19.98 11.15
N ASN A 354 3.46 19.23 12.22
CA ASN A 354 4.43 18.92 13.27
C ASN A 354 4.22 17.53 13.90
N GLU A 355 3.07 16.90 13.70
CA GLU A 355 2.70 15.67 14.42
C GLU A 355 3.23 14.41 13.75
N PHE A 356 3.11 14.31 12.42
CA PHE A 356 3.60 13.15 11.68
C PHE A 356 4.89 13.45 10.95
N VAL A 357 4.97 14.66 10.37
CA VAL A 357 6.12 15.15 9.63
C VAL A 357 6.31 16.62 9.97
N ARG A 358 7.50 16.99 10.43
CA ARG A 358 7.80 18.37 10.80
C ARG A 358 8.05 19.21 9.54
N GLY A 359 7.11 20.10 9.24
CA GLY A 359 7.22 21.07 8.14
C GLY A 359 8.18 22.21 8.46
N CYS A 360 8.79 22.78 7.41
CA CYS A 360 9.63 23.98 7.49
C CYS A 360 9.11 25.11 6.55
N PRO A 361 7.83 25.50 6.64
CA PRO A 361 7.20 26.41 5.67
C PRO A 361 7.81 27.82 5.63
N GLY A 362 8.50 28.22 6.71
CA GLY A 362 9.17 29.52 6.83
C GLY A 362 10.54 29.60 6.15
N ASP A 363 11.19 28.47 5.89
CA ASP A 363 12.61 28.41 5.57
C ASP A 363 12.89 28.06 4.10
N PHE A 364 12.34 28.86 3.19
CA PHE A 364 12.63 28.70 1.76
C PHE A 364 14.05 29.17 1.43
N ARG A 365 14.90 28.26 0.92
CA ARG A 365 16.35 28.50 0.72
C ARG A 365 16.70 29.13 -0.61
N PHE A 366 15.78 29.12 -1.57
CA PHE A 366 16.06 29.49 -2.96
C PHE A 366 15.36 30.79 -3.38
N GLY A 367 14.91 31.60 -2.41
CA GLY A 367 14.28 32.89 -2.66
C GLY A 367 13.41 33.33 -1.48
N THR A 368 12.29 33.98 -1.80
CA THR A 368 11.30 34.43 -0.82
C THR A 368 9.96 33.78 -1.10
N SER A 369 9.31 33.26 -0.06
CA SER A 369 7.99 32.65 -0.17
C SER A 369 6.95 33.66 -0.65
N GLU A 370 6.17 33.29 -1.67
CA GLU A 370 5.09 34.08 -2.23
C GLU A 370 3.76 33.69 -1.59
N PHE A 371 3.02 34.64 -1.03
CA PHE A 371 1.71 34.37 -0.45
C PHE A 371 0.60 34.53 -1.50
N VAL A 372 -0.06 33.42 -1.83
CA VAL A 372 -1.11 33.36 -2.84
C VAL A 372 -2.43 33.01 -2.16
N SER A 373 -3.55 33.63 -2.56
CA SER A 373 -4.86 33.20 -2.03
C SER A 373 -5.25 31.85 -2.65
N LEU A 374 -5.99 31.03 -1.92
CA LEU A 374 -6.48 29.73 -2.39
C LEU A 374 -7.24 29.86 -3.73
N GLU A 375 -8.02 30.93 -3.88
CA GLU A 375 -8.74 31.26 -5.12
C GLU A 375 -7.80 31.44 -6.33
N LYS A 376 -6.65 32.08 -6.12
CA LYS A 376 -5.67 32.37 -7.18
C LYS A 376 -4.67 31.25 -7.40
N LEU A 377 -4.54 30.32 -6.45
CA LEU A 377 -3.51 29.28 -6.47
C LEU A 377 -3.50 28.49 -7.79
N LYS A 378 -4.67 28.02 -8.23
CA LYS A 378 -4.82 27.32 -9.52
C LYS A 378 -4.27 28.15 -10.67
N GLY A 379 -4.65 29.42 -10.77
CA GLY A 379 -4.24 30.31 -11.85
C GLY A 379 -2.73 30.52 -11.87
N VAL A 380 -2.13 30.78 -10.71
CA VAL A 380 -0.68 31.01 -10.58
C VAL A 380 0.13 29.76 -10.95
N VAL A 381 -0.30 28.58 -10.48
CA VAL A 381 0.38 27.32 -10.82
C VAL A 381 0.19 27.01 -12.31
N GLN A 382 -1.02 27.12 -12.84
CA GLN A 382 -1.31 26.89 -14.26
C GLN A 382 -0.48 27.80 -15.17
N GLU A 383 -0.39 29.08 -14.82
CA GLU A 383 0.39 30.08 -15.54
C GLU A 383 1.89 29.73 -15.52
N ALA A 384 2.43 29.28 -14.37
CA ALA A 384 3.83 28.87 -14.29
C ALA A 384 4.18 27.74 -15.28
N PHE A 385 3.32 26.73 -15.41
CA PHE A 385 3.50 25.66 -16.40
C PHE A 385 3.34 26.17 -17.85
N GLN A 386 2.37 27.04 -18.10
CA GLN A 386 2.13 27.60 -19.43
C GLN A 386 3.28 28.50 -19.90
N GLN A 387 3.77 29.38 -19.01
CA GLN A 387 4.89 30.27 -19.29
C GLN A 387 6.13 29.46 -19.72
N VAL A 388 6.42 28.35 -19.02
CA VAL A 388 7.52 27.46 -19.38
C VAL A 388 7.32 26.81 -20.75
N ALA A 389 6.10 26.35 -21.06
CA ALA A 389 5.78 25.70 -22.33
C ALA A 389 5.98 26.62 -23.55
N VAL A 390 5.78 27.93 -23.39
CA VAL A 390 5.90 28.92 -24.49
C VAL A 390 7.17 29.78 -24.41
N ALA A 391 7.97 29.64 -23.35
CA ALA A 391 9.14 30.46 -23.13
C ALA A 391 10.19 30.31 -24.24
N GLU A 392 10.69 31.45 -24.72
CA GLU A 392 11.80 31.54 -25.68
C GLU A 392 11.56 30.69 -26.96
N LYS A 393 10.30 30.61 -27.40
CA LYS A 393 9.93 30.00 -28.68
C LYS A 393 10.64 30.74 -29.81
N LYS A 394 11.44 30.02 -30.61
CA LYS A 394 12.08 30.60 -31.80
C LYS A 394 10.99 30.86 -32.85
N ALA A 395 11.17 31.88 -33.68
CA ALA A 395 10.21 32.21 -34.74
C ALA A 395 9.94 31.03 -35.71
N ASP A 396 10.92 30.13 -35.88
CA ASP A 396 10.85 28.92 -36.71
C ASP A 396 10.41 27.65 -35.95
N ASP A 397 10.14 27.73 -34.65
CA ASP A 397 9.75 26.57 -33.83
C ASP A 397 8.24 26.31 -33.98
N SER A 398 7.87 25.26 -34.71
CA SER A 398 6.46 24.96 -35.06
C SER A 398 5.63 24.39 -33.89
N GLY A 399 6.26 24.04 -32.77
CA GLY A 399 5.63 23.46 -31.58
C GLY A 399 5.99 24.18 -30.27
N ASP A 400 5.26 23.86 -29.21
CA ASP A 400 5.59 24.31 -27.85
C ASP A 400 6.81 23.54 -27.30
N ARG A 401 7.47 24.09 -26.26
CA ARG A 401 8.65 23.47 -25.63
C ARG A 401 8.31 22.08 -25.11
N HIS A 402 9.26 21.15 -25.17
CA HIS A 402 9.10 19.81 -24.58
C HIS A 402 9.25 19.90 -23.05
N VAL A 403 8.11 19.96 -22.35
CA VAL A 403 8.05 20.10 -20.89
C VAL A 403 8.08 18.72 -20.24
N VAL A 404 9.01 18.53 -19.30
CA VAL A 404 9.15 17.30 -18.52
C VAL A 404 8.86 17.60 -17.06
N LEU A 405 7.80 17.00 -16.52
CA LEU A 405 7.48 17.14 -15.09
C LEU A 405 8.42 16.27 -14.26
N VAL A 406 8.98 16.84 -13.19
CA VAL A 406 9.88 16.13 -12.27
C VAL A 406 9.37 16.22 -10.85
N GLY A 407 9.60 15.21 -10.04
CA GLY A 407 9.39 15.29 -8.59
C GLY A 407 9.86 14.03 -7.91
N HIS A 408 9.53 13.92 -6.63
CA HIS A 408 9.95 12.79 -5.82
C HIS A 408 8.71 12.13 -5.21
N SER A 409 8.33 10.94 -5.69
CA SER A 409 7.05 10.28 -5.33
C SER A 409 5.80 11.07 -5.75
N LEU A 410 5.78 11.55 -7.00
CA LEU A 410 4.82 12.50 -7.60
C LEU A 410 3.31 12.16 -7.52
N THR A 411 2.95 10.95 -7.09
CA THR A 411 1.56 10.48 -7.19
C THR A 411 0.61 11.34 -6.36
N ALA A 412 0.98 11.66 -5.12
CA ALA A 412 0.15 12.47 -4.23
C ALA A 412 0.06 13.93 -4.72
N ASP A 413 1.18 14.51 -5.14
CA ASP A 413 1.25 15.88 -5.66
C ASP A 413 0.31 16.08 -6.84
N LEU A 414 0.37 15.16 -7.80
CA LEU A 414 -0.49 15.19 -8.98
C LEU A 414 -1.97 15.06 -8.65
N GLU A 415 -2.32 14.26 -7.64
CA GLU A 415 -3.69 14.20 -7.15
C GLU A 415 -4.14 15.51 -6.53
N HIS A 416 -3.29 16.17 -5.75
CA HIS A 416 -3.59 17.47 -5.14
C HIS A 416 -3.71 18.60 -6.18
N LEU A 417 -2.79 18.68 -7.14
CA LEU A 417 -2.86 19.60 -8.28
C LEU A 417 -4.16 19.39 -9.08
N ARG A 418 -4.56 18.14 -9.31
CA ARG A 418 -5.82 17.83 -9.99
C ARG A 418 -7.03 18.28 -9.17
N LYS A 419 -7.03 18.10 -7.84
CA LYS A 419 -8.13 18.52 -6.94
C LYS A 419 -8.35 20.03 -6.97
N ILE A 420 -7.29 20.84 -7.07
CA ILE A 420 -7.42 22.30 -7.24
C ILE A 420 -7.70 22.72 -8.69
N GLY A 421 -7.79 21.76 -9.62
CA GLY A 421 -8.17 22.00 -11.00
C GLY A 421 -7.05 22.50 -11.91
N VAL A 422 -5.77 22.31 -11.52
CA VAL A 422 -4.62 22.54 -12.41
C VAL A 422 -4.62 21.47 -13.50
N LYS A 423 -4.44 21.90 -14.75
CA LYS A 423 -4.34 21.02 -15.91
C LYS A 423 -2.91 20.99 -16.42
N LEU A 424 -2.39 19.80 -16.62
CA LEU A 424 -1.01 19.57 -17.04
C LEU A 424 -0.92 19.10 -18.51
N GLU A 425 -1.77 19.66 -19.38
CA GLU A 425 -1.88 19.27 -20.80
C GLU A 425 -0.60 19.58 -21.60
N MET A 426 0.17 20.58 -21.16
CA MET A 426 1.47 20.95 -21.74
C MET A 426 2.60 20.02 -21.34
N VAL A 427 2.42 19.15 -20.34
CA VAL A 427 3.47 18.23 -19.88
C VAL A 427 3.58 17.08 -20.88
N ASN A 428 4.74 16.97 -21.52
CA ASN A 428 5.00 15.94 -22.54
C ASN A 428 5.54 14.63 -21.95
N ASP A 429 6.24 14.71 -20.82
CA ASP A 429 6.84 13.54 -20.16
C ASP A 429 6.94 13.74 -18.64
N ARG A 430 7.21 12.67 -17.88
CA ARG A 430 7.31 12.70 -16.42
C ARG A 430 8.48 11.86 -15.91
N LEU A 431 9.21 12.40 -14.94
CA LEU A 431 10.28 11.71 -14.24
C LEU A 431 10.02 11.74 -12.73
N ASP A 432 9.84 10.57 -12.14
CA ASP A 432 9.79 10.42 -10.69
C ASP A 432 11.18 9.99 -10.19
N THR A 433 11.87 10.90 -9.53
CA THR A 433 13.24 10.70 -9.05
C THR A 433 13.35 9.55 -8.05
N ALA A 434 12.30 9.24 -7.28
CA ALA A 434 12.28 8.08 -6.40
C ALA A 434 12.19 6.77 -7.19
N GLY A 435 11.48 6.80 -8.34
CA GLY A 435 11.43 5.70 -9.29
C GLY A 435 12.74 5.50 -10.06
N LEU A 436 13.41 6.61 -10.43
CA LEU A 436 14.74 6.58 -11.05
C LEU A 436 15.76 5.97 -10.09
N ASP A 437 15.77 6.43 -8.83
CA ASP A 437 16.61 5.92 -7.76
C ASP A 437 16.47 4.39 -7.60
N CYS A 438 15.23 3.90 -7.55
CA CYS A 438 14.96 2.47 -7.53
C CYS A 438 15.54 1.72 -8.73
N ALA A 439 15.50 2.28 -9.95
CA ALA A 439 16.08 1.63 -11.13
C ALA A 439 17.60 1.66 -11.11
N MET A 440 18.22 2.71 -10.56
CA MET A 440 19.67 2.85 -10.49
C MET A 440 20.30 1.86 -9.50
N HIS A 441 19.58 1.53 -8.43
CA HIS A 441 20.05 0.64 -7.36
C HIS A 441 19.32 -0.72 -7.32
N ALA A 442 18.53 -1.04 -8.35
CA ALA A 442 17.86 -2.34 -8.42
C ALA A 442 18.87 -3.47 -8.58
N ASP A 443 18.88 -4.40 -7.63
CA ASP A 443 19.65 -5.64 -7.72
C ASP A 443 18.86 -6.71 -8.50
N PRO A 444 19.35 -7.16 -9.67
CA PRO A 444 18.68 -8.20 -10.47
C PRO A 444 18.51 -9.54 -9.73
N GLN A 445 19.26 -9.78 -8.66
CA GLN A 445 19.18 -11.01 -7.86
C GLN A 445 18.13 -10.94 -6.76
N GLN A 446 17.62 -9.75 -6.42
CA GLN A 446 16.60 -9.59 -5.39
C GLN A 446 15.20 -9.92 -5.91
N GLN A 447 14.46 -10.73 -5.15
CA GLN A 447 13.09 -11.15 -5.50
C GLN A 447 12.02 -10.07 -5.24
N GLN A 448 12.40 -8.95 -4.59
CA GLN A 448 11.49 -7.86 -4.28
C GLN A 448 12.01 -6.57 -4.92
N PRO A 449 11.13 -5.77 -5.56
CA PRO A 449 11.53 -4.49 -6.10
C PRO A 449 11.98 -3.56 -4.97
N MET A 450 13.06 -2.82 -5.23
CA MET A 450 13.53 -1.79 -4.34
C MET A 450 12.38 -0.80 -4.02
N GLN A 451 12.26 -0.49 -2.74
CA GLN A 451 11.30 0.49 -2.28
C GLN A 451 11.87 1.91 -2.48
N PRO A 452 11.04 2.87 -2.92
CA PRO A 452 11.43 4.26 -3.01
C PRO A 452 12.00 4.76 -1.68
N ARG A 453 13.18 5.37 -1.73
CA ARG A 453 13.81 6.02 -0.58
C ARG A 453 13.35 7.46 -0.48
N SER A 454 13.51 8.08 0.69
CA SER A 454 13.15 9.49 0.85
C SER A 454 14.10 10.41 0.07
N LEU A 455 13.62 11.60 -0.32
CA LEU A 455 14.43 12.60 -1.02
C LEU A 455 15.71 12.94 -0.24
N GLY A 456 15.57 13.13 1.08
CA GLY A 456 16.71 13.40 1.96
C GLY A 456 17.76 12.28 1.95
N THR A 457 17.32 11.01 1.94
CA THR A 457 18.22 9.85 1.83
C THR A 457 18.96 9.84 0.50
N VAL A 458 18.24 10.03 -0.62
CA VAL A 458 18.82 10.03 -1.97
C VAL A 458 19.86 11.15 -2.09
N MET A 459 19.54 12.35 -1.63
CA MET A 459 20.46 13.49 -1.66
C MET A 459 21.71 13.27 -0.82
N THR A 460 21.56 12.73 0.39
CA THR A 460 22.69 12.46 1.28
C THR A 460 23.67 11.46 0.65
N GLU A 461 23.17 10.42 -0.02
CA GLU A 461 24.02 9.45 -0.74
C GLU A 461 24.76 10.09 -1.91
N LEU A 462 24.14 11.06 -2.58
CA LEU A 462 24.78 11.86 -3.64
C LEU A 462 25.78 12.90 -3.09
N GLY A 463 26.06 12.90 -1.78
CA GLY A 463 26.97 13.85 -1.14
C GLY A 463 26.38 15.25 -0.99
N LEU A 464 25.06 15.39 -1.11
CA LEU A 464 24.35 16.66 -0.99
C LEU A 464 23.68 16.79 0.38
N GLU A 465 23.70 17.99 0.93
CA GLU A 465 23.07 18.31 2.21
C GLU A 465 21.77 19.10 1.97
N PRO A 466 20.60 18.45 1.94
CA PRO A 466 19.34 19.17 1.89
C PRO A 466 19.04 19.82 3.23
N TRP A 467 18.66 21.10 3.19
CA TRP A 467 18.26 21.87 4.36
C TRP A 467 16.78 22.21 4.26
N HIS A 468 16.07 22.09 5.38
CA HIS A 468 14.64 22.44 5.48
C HIS A 468 13.77 21.67 4.47
N LEU A 469 13.92 20.34 4.45
CA LEU A 469 12.95 19.43 3.84
C LEU A 469 11.56 19.65 4.46
N HIS A 470 10.51 19.29 3.73
CA HIS A 470 9.12 19.62 4.05
C HIS A 470 8.85 21.12 3.96
N ASN A 471 9.50 21.74 2.98
CA ASN A 471 9.19 23.04 2.43
C ASN A 471 9.06 22.80 0.94
N ALA A 472 7.84 22.92 0.42
CA ALA A 472 7.56 22.48 -0.95
C ALA A 472 8.51 23.10 -1.99
N GLY A 473 8.89 24.38 -1.81
CA GLY A 473 9.83 25.06 -2.71
C GLY A 473 11.25 24.47 -2.66
N ASN A 474 11.73 24.10 -1.48
CA ASN A 474 13.01 23.42 -1.31
C ASN A 474 12.94 22.01 -1.91
N ASP A 475 11.88 21.25 -1.61
CA ASP A 475 11.75 19.86 -2.06
C ASP A 475 11.64 19.75 -3.58
N ALA A 476 10.91 20.67 -4.25
CA ALA A 476 10.90 20.77 -5.70
C ALA A 476 12.28 21.15 -6.28
N HIS A 477 13.06 21.99 -5.60
CA HIS A 477 14.43 22.32 -6.03
C HIS A 477 15.35 21.10 -5.92
N TYR A 478 15.30 20.46 -4.76
CA TYR A 478 16.08 19.29 -4.40
C TYR A 478 15.78 18.07 -5.26
N ALA A 479 14.54 17.89 -5.71
CA ALA A 479 14.21 16.86 -6.70
C ALA A 479 14.95 17.08 -8.03
N LEU A 480 15.10 18.32 -8.51
CA LEU A 480 15.91 18.61 -9.71
C LEU A 480 17.40 18.45 -9.46
N GLU A 481 17.89 18.86 -8.28
CA GLU A 481 19.28 18.61 -7.91
C GLU A 481 19.61 17.11 -7.89
N ALA A 482 18.73 16.31 -7.29
CA ALA A 482 18.84 14.85 -7.27
C ALA A 482 18.82 14.27 -8.68
N LEU A 483 17.88 14.70 -9.55
CA LEU A 483 17.85 14.26 -10.95
C LEU A 483 19.19 14.51 -11.66
N VAL A 484 19.72 15.74 -11.56
CA VAL A 484 20.98 16.11 -12.23
C VAL A 484 22.16 15.32 -11.65
N ALA A 485 22.30 15.31 -10.32
CA ALA A 485 23.43 14.65 -9.66
C ALA A 485 23.40 13.13 -9.85
N SER A 486 22.23 12.49 -9.71
CA SER A 486 22.09 11.04 -9.94
C SER A 486 22.48 10.66 -11.36
N ILE A 487 22.01 11.38 -12.38
CA ILE A 487 22.27 11.02 -13.77
C ILE A 487 23.73 11.27 -14.15
N LEU A 488 24.33 12.36 -13.69
CA LEU A 488 25.75 12.65 -13.93
C LEU A 488 26.68 11.71 -13.16
N GLY A 489 26.28 11.31 -11.95
CA GLY A 489 27.03 10.41 -11.08
C GLY A 489 26.79 8.92 -11.36
N TYR A 490 25.82 8.60 -12.21
CA TYR A 490 25.43 7.23 -12.51
C TYR A 490 26.58 6.45 -13.16
N LYS A 491 26.96 5.34 -12.53
CA LYS A 491 27.89 4.35 -13.07
C LYS A 491 27.12 3.05 -13.21
N GLU A 492 27.07 2.46 -14.41
CA GLU A 492 26.51 1.10 -14.57
C GLU A 492 27.36 0.12 -13.73
N GLY A 493 26.77 -0.47 -12.68
CA GLY A 493 27.39 -1.56 -11.91
C GLY A 493 27.55 -1.40 -10.40
N ASN A 494 26.67 -0.64 -9.72
CA ASN A 494 26.46 -0.81 -8.27
C ASN A 494 25.33 -1.80 -8.01
#